data_AF-A0AAN5C951-F1
#
_entry.id   AF-A0AAN5C951-F1
#
_cell.length_a   1.000
_cell.length_b   1.000
_cell.length_c   1.000
_cell.angle_alpha   90.00
_cell.angle_beta   90.00
_cell.angle_gamma   90.00
#
_symmetry.space_group_name_H-M   'P 1'
#
loop_
_entity.id
_entity.type
_entity.pdbx_description
1 polymer ?
#
loop_
_entity_poly.entity_id
_entity_poly.type
_entity_poly.pdbx_seq_one_letter_code
_entity_poly.pdbx_strand_id
1 'polypeptide(L)'
;FTITIDNVYPYAVEPILSLCYASLLICIVRSPNRELSSAYYIFFVAVGIAGISNVAVILPFGLNTRFLKWSLRWEYPMCLFEYLSHVFGTAHTFGKFATILTRVTAILYERDTVET
;
A
#
# COMPACT_ATOMS: atom_id res chain seq x y z
N PHE A 1 -3.56 -3.97 -31.02
CA PHE A 1 -3.57 -3.80 -29.55
C PHE A 1 -3.75 -2.33 -29.25
N THR A 2 -4.97 -1.90 -28.94
CA THR A 2 -5.25 -0.53 -28.51
C THR A 2 -4.81 -0.40 -27.06
N ILE A 3 -3.77 0.40 -26.81
CA ILE A 3 -3.27 0.69 -25.46
C ILE A 3 -4.26 1.65 -24.81
N THR A 4 -5.27 1.11 -24.12
CA THR A 4 -6.18 1.91 -23.30
C THR A 4 -5.53 2.17 -21.93
N ILE A 5 -5.72 3.38 -21.40
CA ILE A 5 -5.17 3.82 -20.11
C ILE A 5 -5.56 2.86 -18.98
N ASP A 6 -6.77 2.30 -19.06
CA ASP A 6 -7.32 1.29 -18.14
C ASP A 6 -6.51 -0.02 -18.09
N ASN A 7 -5.71 -0.30 -19.12
CA ASN A 7 -4.87 -1.50 -19.21
C ASN A 7 -3.41 -1.24 -18.87
N VAL A 8 -2.95 0.00 -18.95
CA VAL A 8 -1.55 0.35 -18.63
C VAL A 8 -1.40 0.61 -17.14
N TYR A 9 -2.41 1.25 -16.55
CA TYR A 9 -2.34 1.70 -15.16
C TYR A 9 -2.16 0.53 -14.15
N PRO A 10 -3.04 -0.48 -14.10
CA PRO A 10 -2.92 -1.54 -13.09
C PRO A 10 -1.76 -2.53 -13.33
N TYR A 11 -1.27 -2.63 -14.58
CA TYR A 11 -0.29 -3.66 -14.96
C TYR A 11 1.13 -3.13 -15.18
N ALA A 12 1.30 -1.82 -15.38
CA ALA A 12 2.61 -1.20 -15.56
C ALA A 12 2.87 -0.12 -14.51
N VAL A 13 1.91 0.78 -14.27
CA VAL A 13 2.12 1.91 -13.35
C VAL A 13 2.10 1.46 -11.89
N GLU A 14 1.08 0.70 -11.47
CA GLU A 14 0.97 0.17 -10.10
C GLU A 14 2.16 -0.68 -9.64
N PRO A 15 2.69 -1.65 -10.42
CA PRO A 15 3.87 -2.42 -9.98
C PRO A 15 5.13 -1.56 -9.91
N ILE A 16 5.33 -0.62 -10.84
CA ILE A 16 6.47 0.30 -10.78
C ILE A 16 6.38 1.20 -9.54
N LEU A 17 5.20 1.77 -9.27
CA LEU A 17 4.98 2.54 -8.05
C LEU A 17 5.22 1.70 -6.79
N SER A 18 4.73 0.46 -6.78
CA SER A 18 4.92 -0.48 -5.66
C SER A 18 6.40 -0.79 -5.42
N LEU A 19 7.20 -0.97 -6.48
CA LEU A 19 8.65 -1.16 -6.38
C LEU A 19 9.37 0.09 -5.86
N CYS A 20 9.02 1.27 -6.36
CA CYS A 20 9.55 2.54 -5.83
C CYS A 20 9.19 2.69 -4.34
N TYR A 21 7.96 2.35 -3.96
CA TYR A 21 7.51 2.42 -2.58
C TYR A 21 8.25 1.41 -1.69
N ALA A 22 8.45 0.17 -2.15
CA ALA A 22 9.23 -0.84 -1.45
C ALA A 22 10.69 -0.38 -1.24
N SER A 23 11.30 0.24 -2.25
CA SER A 23 12.66 0.79 -2.11
C SER A 23 12.73 1.87 -1.03
N LEU A 24 11.73 2.74 -0.96
CA LEU A 24 11.62 3.80 0.03
C LEU A 24 11.45 3.22 1.45
N LEU A 25 10.60 2.21 1.61
CA LEU A 25 10.44 1.49 2.89
C LEU A 25 11.74 0.85 3.36
N ILE A 26 12.49 0.21 2.47
CA ILE A 26 13.78 -0.40 2.80
C ILE A 26 14.76 0.68 3.26
N CYS A 27 14.81 1.83 2.58
CA CYS A 27 15.64 2.95 2.99
C CYS A 27 15.25 3.49 4.37
N ILE A 28 13.95 3.60 4.67
CA ILE A 28 13.48 4.05 5.98
C ILE A 28 13.89 3.06 7.08
N VAL A 29 13.62 1.77 6.89
CA VAL A 29 13.90 0.72 7.88
C VAL A 29 15.40 0.55 8.12
N ARG A 30 16.23 0.74 7.10
CA ARG A 30 17.70 0.64 7.21
C ARG A 30 18.37 1.94 7.67
N SER A 31 17.65 3.04 7.78
CA SER A 31 18.25 4.31 8.19
C SER A 31 18.57 4.28 9.69
N PRO A 32 19.80 4.64 10.11
CA PRO A 32 20.16 4.72 11.53
C PRO A 32 19.62 5.98 12.23
N ASN A 33 18.89 6.85 11.52
CA ASN A 33 18.41 8.11 12.05
C ASN A 33 17.26 7.89 13.04
N ARG A 34 17.44 8.31 14.30
CA ARG A 34 16.41 8.19 15.36
C ARG A 34 15.11 8.94 15.03
N GLU A 35 15.16 9.99 14.22
CA GLU A 35 13.98 10.72 13.75
C GLU A 35 13.06 9.87 12.86
N LEU A 36 13.62 8.87 12.17
CA LEU A 36 12.87 7.90 11.37
C LEU A 36 12.19 6.81 12.20
N SER A 37 12.43 6.75 13.52
CA SER A 37 11.77 5.83 14.45
C SER A 37 10.52 6.45 15.12
N SER A 38 10.06 7.61 14.65
CA SER A 38 8.83 8.23 15.14
C SER A 38 7.59 7.38 14.83
N ALA A 39 6.55 7.49 15.66
CA ALA A 39 5.27 6.78 15.48
C ALA A 39 4.69 6.96 14.07
N TYR A 40 4.89 8.14 13.46
CA TYR A 40 4.51 8.41 12.07
C TYR A 40 5.14 7.42 11.08
N TYR A 41 6.44 7.16 11.19
CA TYR A 41 7.16 6.28 10.26
C TYR A 41 6.79 4.82 10.47
N ILE A 42 6.46 4.40 11.70
CA ILE A 42 5.97 3.06 11.99
C ILE A 42 4.62 2.83 11.29
N PHE A 43 3.67 3.76 11.41
CA PHE A 43 2.40 3.69 10.69
C PHE A 43 2.60 3.75 9.18
N PHE A 44 3.50 4.61 8.70
CA PHE A 44 3.82 4.72 7.27
C PHE A 44 4.39 3.43 6.69
N VAL A 45 5.26 2.73 7.42
CA VAL A 45 5.82 1.44 7.01
C VAL A 45 4.73 0.36 6.99
N ALA A 46 3.89 0.29 8.02
CA ALA A 46 2.79 -0.68 8.07
C ALA A 46 1.79 -0.48 6.92
N VAL A 47 1.39 0.77 6.65
CA VAL A 47 0.56 1.16 5.49
C VAL A 47 1.22 0.73 4.19
N GLY A 48 2.51 0.97 4.08
CA GLY A 48 3.30 0.60 2.93
C GLY A 48 3.27 -0.88 2.61
N ILE A 49 3.51 -1.70 3.62
CA ILE A 49 3.48 -3.16 3.49
C ILE A 49 2.08 -3.61 3.07
N ALA A 50 1.01 -3.06 3.65
CA ALA A 50 -0.36 -3.36 3.26
C ALA A 50 -0.66 -2.99 1.79
N GLY A 51 -0.20 -1.81 1.33
CA GLY A 51 -0.36 -1.38 -0.05
C GLY A 51 0.38 -2.26 -1.05
N ILE A 52 1.63 -2.62 -0.77
CA ILE A 52 2.43 -3.53 -1.61
C ILE A 52 1.80 -4.92 -1.64
N SER A 53 1.32 -5.42 -0.50
CA SER A 53 0.65 -6.73 -0.39
C SER A 53 -0.64 -6.78 -1.21
N ASN A 54 -1.39 -5.67 -1.25
CA ASN A 54 -2.57 -5.56 -2.09
C ASN A 54 -2.25 -5.70 -3.59
N VAL A 55 -1.23 -4.96 -4.07
CA VAL A 55 -0.79 -5.04 -5.48
C VAL A 55 -0.27 -6.45 -5.81
N ALA A 56 0.46 -7.07 -4.89
CA ALA A 56 0.97 -8.44 -5.06
C ALA A 56 -0.15 -9.49 -5.16
N VAL A 57 -1.32 -9.24 -4.57
CA VAL A 57 -2.50 -10.11 -4.68
C VAL A 57 -3.27 -9.85 -5.97
N ILE A 58 -3.49 -8.58 -6.34
CA ILE A 58 -4.34 -8.20 -7.49
C ILE A 58 -3.64 -8.49 -8.83
N LEU A 59 -2.34 -8.25 -8.93
CA LEU A 59 -1.59 -8.32 -10.19
C LEU A 59 -1.55 -9.75 -10.81
N PRO A 60 -1.19 -10.82 -10.08
CA PRO A 60 -1.23 -12.17 -10.61
C PRO A 60 -2.66 -12.64 -10.93
N PHE A 61 -3.66 -12.20 -10.16
CA PHE A 61 -5.07 -12.48 -10.43
C PHE A 61 -5.53 -11.83 -11.75
N GLY A 62 -5.22 -10.55 -11.94
CA GLY A 62 -5.54 -9.80 -13.15
C GLY A 62 -4.83 -10.33 -14.40
N LEU A 63 -3.63 -10.90 -14.24
CA LEU A 63 -2.89 -11.54 -15.33
C LEU A 63 -3.45 -12.93 -15.67
N ASN A 64 -3.79 -13.75 -14.68
CA ASN A 64 -4.35 -15.09 -14.88
C ASN A 64 -5.71 -15.05 -15.60
N THR A 65 -6.59 -14.13 -15.19
CA THR A 65 -7.91 -13.94 -15.79
C THR A 65 -7.85 -13.47 -17.24
N ARG A 66 -6.87 -12.63 -17.61
CA ARG A 66 -6.71 -12.13 -18.98
C ARG A 66 -5.93 -13.05 -19.91
N PHE A 67 -4.79 -13.58 -19.47
CA PHE A 67 -3.84 -14.26 -20.35
C PHE A 67 -4.01 -15.77 -20.36
N LEU A 68 -4.19 -16.38 -19.18
CA LEU A 68 -4.21 -17.83 -19.07
C LEU A 68 -5.62 -18.43 -19.16
N LYS A 69 -6.69 -17.65 -18.94
CA LYS A 69 -8.09 -18.13 -18.90
C LYS A 69 -8.23 -19.44 -18.10
N TRP A 70 -7.41 -19.64 -17.08
CA TRP A 70 -7.35 -20.88 -16.29
C TRP A 70 -8.47 -20.90 -15.23
N SER A 71 -9.66 -20.42 -15.59
CA SER A 71 -10.72 -20.04 -14.65
C SER A 71 -11.56 -21.20 -14.14
N LEU A 72 -11.35 -22.44 -14.59
CA LEU A 72 -12.31 -23.50 -14.34
C LEU A 72 -12.13 -24.27 -13.01
N ARG A 73 -11.13 -23.94 -12.18
CA ARG A 73 -10.82 -24.79 -11.00
C ARG A 73 -10.33 -24.09 -9.72
N TRP A 74 -10.44 -22.76 -9.67
CA TRP A 74 -9.83 -21.94 -8.61
C TRP A 74 -10.85 -21.05 -7.85
N GLU A 75 -12.12 -21.45 -7.73
CA GLU A 75 -13.17 -20.63 -7.08
C GLU A 75 -12.84 -20.24 -5.63
N TYR A 76 -12.39 -21.18 -4.81
CA TYR A 76 -12.02 -20.92 -3.41
C TYR A 76 -10.83 -19.94 -3.26
N PRO A 77 -9.70 -20.12 -3.98
CA PRO A 77 -8.61 -19.16 -3.94
C PRO A 77 -8.99 -17.80 -4.53
N MET A 78 -9.88 -17.72 -5.53
CA MET A 78 -10.38 -16.41 -6.02
C MET A 78 -11.07 -15.63 -4.89
N CYS A 79 -11.99 -16.27 -4.15
CA CYS A 79 -12.66 -15.63 -3.02
C CYS A 79 -11.67 -15.17 -1.94
N LEU A 80 -10.64 -15.98 -1.65
CA LEU A 80 -9.60 -15.62 -0.68
C LEU A 80 -8.78 -14.41 -1.14
N PHE A 81 -8.40 -14.34 -2.42
CA PHE A 81 -7.65 -13.21 -2.97
C PHE A 81 -8.49 -11.93 -2.99
N GLU A 82 -9.76 -12.02 -3.35
CA GLU A 82 -10.69 -10.89 -3.32
C GLU A 82 -10.89 -10.38 -1.89
N TYR A 83 -11.10 -11.28 -0.92
CA TYR A 83 -11.18 -10.93 0.48
C TYR A 83 -9.90 -10.26 0.99
N LEU A 84 -8.73 -10.83 0.68
CA LEU A 84 -7.44 -10.23 1.07
C LEU A 84 -7.23 -8.86 0.45
N SER A 85 -7.63 -8.66 -0.81
CA SER A 85 -7.58 -7.35 -1.48
C SER A 85 -8.42 -6.31 -0.73
N HIS A 86 -9.62 -6.67 -0.29
CA HIS A 86 -10.46 -5.78 0.52
C HIS A 86 -9.85 -5.48 1.90
N VAL A 87 -9.29 -6.50 2.57
CA VAL A 87 -8.64 -6.33 3.89
C VAL A 87 -7.40 -5.44 3.76
N PHE A 88 -6.53 -5.69 2.79
CA PHE A 88 -5.33 -4.87 2.58
C PHE A 88 -5.68 -3.47 2.08
N GLY A 89 -6.68 -3.33 1.21
CA GLY A 89 -7.18 -2.04 0.75
C GLY A 89 -7.73 -1.18 1.89
N THR A 90 -8.54 -1.77 2.78
CA THR A 90 -9.07 -1.09 3.96
C THR A 90 -8.01 -0.78 5.00
N ALA A 91 -7.07 -1.70 5.25
CA ALA A 91 -5.92 -1.44 6.12
C ALA A 91 -5.05 -0.30 5.59
N HIS A 92 -4.85 -0.24 4.26
CA HIS A 92 -4.08 0.82 3.60
C HIS A 92 -4.79 2.19 3.71
N THR A 93 -6.10 2.27 3.50
CA THR A 93 -6.85 3.53 3.67
C THR A 93 -6.91 3.97 5.13
N PHE A 94 -7.18 3.05 6.06
CA PHE A 94 -7.20 3.35 7.48
C PHE A 94 -5.84 3.82 7.99
N GLY A 95 -4.76 3.15 7.58
CA GLY A 95 -3.43 3.57 8.00
C GLY A 95 -2.99 4.90 7.36
N LYS A 96 -3.42 5.23 6.13
CA LYS A 96 -3.26 6.61 5.60
C LYS A 96 -3.94 7.63 6.51
N PHE A 97 -5.16 7.36 6.95
CA PHE A 97 -5.88 8.22 7.87
C PHE A 97 -5.15 8.38 9.21
N ALA A 98 -4.62 7.28 9.77
CA ALA A 98 -3.78 7.33 10.96
C ALA A 98 -2.50 8.18 10.75
N THR A 99 -1.82 8.07 9.61
CA THR A 99 -0.64 8.91 9.33
C THR A 99 -0.97 10.41 9.26
N ILE A 100 -2.14 10.76 8.69
CA ILE A 100 -2.62 12.15 8.65
C ILE A 100 -2.95 12.64 10.06
N LEU A 101 -3.71 11.85 10.83
CA LEU A 101 -4.04 12.17 12.22
C LEU A 101 -2.78 12.41 13.05
N THR A 102 -1.78 11.55 12.92
CA THR A 102 -0.51 11.68 13.68
C THR A 102 0.19 13.02 13.36
N ARG A 103 0.12 13.50 12.12
CA ARG A 103 0.67 14.80 11.71
C ARG A 103 -0.18 15.97 12.21
N VAL A 104 -1.50 15.85 12.13
CA VAL A 104 -2.43 16.87 12.64
C VAL A 104 -2.26 17.04 14.15
N THR A 105 -2.20 15.94 14.90
CA THR A 105 -1.97 15.99 16.35
C THR A 105 -0.61 16.57 16.68
N ALA A 106 0.44 16.24 15.92
CA ALA A 106 1.76 16.85 16.14
C ALA A 106 1.71 18.38 15.99
N ILE A 107 1.08 18.89 14.93
CA ILE A 107 0.97 20.34 14.68
C ILE A 107 0.13 21.04 15.75
N LEU A 108 -0.98 20.43 16.18
CA LEU A 108 -1.88 21.03 17.17
C LEU A 108 -1.23 21.08 18.55
N TYR A 109 -0.59 19.98 19.00
CA TYR A 109 0.03 19.93 20.32
C TYR A 109 1.38 20.64 20.41
N GLU A 110 2.13 20.74 19.31
CA GLU A 110 3.37 21.54 19.26
C GLU A 110 3.06 23.04 19.43
N ARG A 111 1.87 23.51 19.03
CA ARG A 111 1.39 24.87 19.28
C ARG A 111 1.08 25.15 20.74
N ASP A 112 0.48 24.20 21.46
CA ASP A 112 0.13 24.38 22.88
C ASP A 112 1.36 24.55 23.78
N THR A 113 2.52 24.00 23.39
CA THR A 113 3.76 24.12 24.15
C THR A 113 4.55 25.42 23.95
N VAL A 114 4.25 26.21 22.91
CA VAL A 114 4.97 27.46 22.61
C VAL A 114 4.29 28.69 23.22
N GLU A 115 3.01 28.57 23.59
CA GLU A 115 2.21 29.65 24.18
C GLU A 115 2.16 29.64 25.72
N THR A 116 2.90 28.74 26.39
CA THR A 116 3.09 28.72 27.85
C THR A 116 4.51 29.12 28.25
#